data_AF-A0A9D3LK10-F1
#
_entry.id   AF-A0A9D3LK10-F1
#
_cell.length_a   1.000
_cell.length_b   1.000
_cell.length_c   1.000
_cell.angle_alpha   90.00
_cell.angle_beta   90.00
_cell.angle_gamma   90.00
#
_symmetry.space_group_name_H-M   'P 1'
#
loop_
_entity.id
_entity.type
_entity.pdbx_description
1 polymer ?
#
loop_
_entity_poly.entity_id
_entity_poly.type
_entity_poly.pdbx_seq_one_letter_code
_entity_poly.pdbx_strand_id
1 'polypeptide(L)'
;METNALQYAPILRHGYFSVENYVQASRMKYVQTWATEVEIQAAADLFGVDVFTYSRNKWFKYSTTNGKTIDSAIYLKHCNASHYEVVTCVKQHNSDQCTKLCSKSNDCPQSHQIRSSSSRRELDRKNKQYEMNKQFQDAKNNRGIKRYNEDANYKKTIKERSINKYATDTQHRTNVKQYSAQKYATDAQHQANVKQYSQQKYATDAQHQANVKQYSQQKYATDAQHQAKVKQYSQQKYATDAQHQANMQTTRKLSKNAA
;
A
#
# COMPACT_ATOMS: atom_id res chain seq x y z
N MET A 1 -25.87 11.46 -2.47
CA MET A 1 -25.17 12.14 -3.58
C MET A 1 -25.65 11.63 -4.94
N GLU A 2 -25.52 10.33 -5.25
CA GLU A 2 -25.97 9.76 -6.54
C GLU A 2 -27.47 9.97 -6.82
N THR A 3 -28.32 9.89 -5.79
CA THR A 3 -29.77 10.08 -5.89
C THR A 3 -30.20 11.54 -6.13
N ASN A 4 -29.35 12.52 -5.81
CA ASN A 4 -29.63 13.95 -5.91
C ASN A 4 -28.53 14.66 -6.72
N ALA A 5 -28.12 14.09 -7.85
CA ALA A 5 -26.96 14.55 -8.62
C ALA A 5 -27.04 16.03 -9.03
N LEU A 6 -28.23 16.52 -9.39
CA LEU A 6 -28.42 17.92 -9.80
C LEU A 6 -28.09 18.92 -8.69
N GLN A 7 -28.27 18.53 -7.43
CA GLN A 7 -28.00 19.36 -6.27
C GLN A 7 -26.50 19.57 -6.03
N TYR A 8 -25.70 18.55 -6.30
CA TYR A 8 -24.26 18.56 -6.02
C TYR A 8 -23.41 18.98 -7.23
N ALA A 9 -24.00 19.07 -8.43
CA ALA A 9 -23.30 19.51 -9.64
C ALA A 9 -22.61 20.88 -9.50
N PRO A 10 -23.21 21.92 -8.87
CA PRO A 10 -22.58 23.24 -8.76
C PRO A 10 -21.35 23.30 -7.85
N ILE A 11 -21.21 22.36 -6.92
CA ILE A 11 -20.11 22.35 -5.94
C ILE A 11 -18.95 21.44 -6.36
N LEU A 12 -19.03 20.82 -7.53
CA LEU A 12 -17.96 20.00 -8.07
C LEU A 12 -16.72 20.85 -8.38
N ARG A 13 -15.54 20.31 -8.06
CA ARG A 13 -14.26 20.95 -8.39
C ARG A 13 -14.02 20.94 -9.90
N HIS A 14 -13.18 21.86 -10.38
CA HIS A 14 -12.75 21.87 -11.78
C HIS A 14 -12.13 20.52 -12.20
N GLY A 15 -12.52 20.04 -13.38
CA GLY A 15 -12.14 18.72 -13.90
C GLY A 15 -13.23 17.65 -13.80
N TYR A 16 -14.33 17.92 -13.10
CA TYR A 16 -15.51 17.06 -13.06
C TYR A 16 -16.70 17.73 -13.74
N PHE A 17 -17.38 17.00 -14.61
CA PHE A 17 -18.50 17.51 -15.42
C PHE A 17 -19.87 16.93 -15.02
N SER A 18 -19.90 15.91 -14.16
CA SER A 18 -21.11 15.39 -13.54
C SER A 18 -20.80 14.73 -12.20
N VAL A 19 -21.83 14.56 -11.36
CA VAL A 19 -21.69 13.84 -10.08
C VAL A 19 -21.30 12.38 -10.32
N GLU A 20 -21.85 11.75 -11.36
CA GLU A 20 -21.47 10.39 -11.74
C GLU A 20 -19.98 10.30 -12.10
N ASN A 21 -19.49 11.23 -12.93
CA ASN A 21 -18.08 11.31 -13.28
C ASN A 21 -17.21 11.55 -12.03
N TYR A 22 -17.64 12.43 -11.14
CA TYR A 22 -16.95 12.66 -9.86
C TYR A 22 -16.86 11.39 -9.02
N VAL A 23 -17.97 10.67 -8.82
CA VAL A 23 -18.00 9.45 -8.01
C VAL A 23 -17.07 8.37 -8.59
N GLN A 24 -17.03 8.22 -9.92
CA GLN A 24 -16.19 7.25 -10.60
C GLN A 24 -14.69 7.63 -10.55
N ALA A 25 -14.35 8.89 -10.81
CA ALA A 25 -12.97 9.34 -10.97
C ALA A 25 -12.29 9.71 -9.63
N SER A 26 -13.02 10.26 -8.66
CA SER A 26 -12.47 10.69 -7.37
C SER A 26 -12.03 9.54 -6.47
N ARG A 27 -12.54 8.32 -6.72
CA ARG A 27 -12.37 7.16 -5.84
C ARG A 27 -12.91 7.39 -4.43
N MET A 28 -13.89 8.30 -4.24
CA MET A 28 -14.48 8.60 -2.93
C MET A 28 -15.06 7.36 -2.20
N LYS A 29 -15.43 6.31 -2.94
CA LYS A 29 -15.95 5.04 -2.40
C LYS A 29 -14.88 4.18 -1.70
N TYR A 30 -13.60 4.50 -1.87
CA TYR A 30 -12.49 3.67 -1.38
C TYR A 30 -11.82 4.28 -0.15
N VAL A 31 -11.36 3.41 0.76
CA VAL A 31 -10.56 3.80 1.92
C VAL A 31 -9.27 4.48 1.45
N GLN A 32 -8.78 5.46 2.23
CA GLN A 32 -7.62 6.31 1.94
C GLN A 32 -7.84 7.43 0.92
N THR A 33 -9.04 7.58 0.37
CA THR A 33 -9.42 8.79 -0.37
C THR A 33 -9.88 9.88 0.60
N TRP A 34 -9.42 11.11 0.42
CA TRP A 34 -9.79 12.21 1.31
C TRP A 34 -11.15 12.80 0.93
N ALA A 35 -11.96 13.06 1.95
CA ALA A 35 -13.20 13.80 1.80
C ALA A 35 -12.88 15.27 1.47
N THR A 36 -13.67 15.84 0.56
CA THR A 36 -13.63 17.23 0.14
C THR A 36 -14.89 17.96 0.62
N GLU A 37 -15.05 19.22 0.20
CA GLU A 37 -16.23 20.02 0.47
C GLU A 37 -17.53 19.35 -0.04
N VAL A 38 -17.43 18.55 -1.10
CA VAL A 38 -18.57 17.81 -1.69
C VAL A 38 -19.08 16.74 -0.73
N GLU A 39 -18.20 15.93 -0.14
CA GLU A 39 -18.57 14.92 0.86
C GLU A 39 -19.10 15.58 2.14
N ILE A 40 -18.51 16.69 2.56
CA ILE A 40 -18.96 17.42 3.75
C ILE A 40 -20.38 17.97 3.55
N GLN A 41 -20.67 18.56 2.38
CA GLN A 41 -22.01 19.04 2.07
C GLN A 41 -23.02 17.89 1.98
N ALA A 42 -22.66 16.80 1.29
CA ALA A 42 -23.52 15.62 1.21
C ALA A 42 -23.79 14.99 2.59
N ALA A 43 -22.82 15.03 3.51
CA ALA A 43 -23.01 14.57 4.88
C ALA A 43 -23.94 15.50 5.68
N ALA A 44 -23.83 16.81 5.51
CA ALA A 44 -24.75 17.79 6.12
C ALA A 44 -26.21 17.53 5.69
N ASP A 45 -26.42 17.29 4.40
CA ASP A 45 -27.74 16.96 3.85
C ASP A 45 -28.26 15.61 4.36
N LEU A 46 -27.39 14.60 4.42
CA LEU A 46 -27.72 13.25 4.87
C LEU A 46 -28.11 13.21 6.35
N PHE A 47 -27.36 13.92 7.20
CA PHE A 47 -27.62 13.96 8.64
C PHE A 47 -28.69 14.99 9.03
N GLY A 48 -29.03 15.92 8.14
CA GLY A 48 -29.97 17.00 8.45
C GLY A 48 -29.42 17.98 9.49
N VAL A 49 -28.10 18.19 9.50
CA VAL A 49 -27.40 19.07 10.46
C VAL A 49 -26.47 20.02 9.73
N ASP A 50 -26.23 21.18 10.33
CA ASP A 50 -25.17 22.06 9.85
C ASP A 50 -23.80 21.47 10.19
N VAL A 51 -22.88 21.48 9.23
CA VAL A 51 -21.47 21.10 9.46
C VAL A 51 -20.61 22.35 9.35
N PHE A 52 -19.79 22.61 10.36
CA PHE A 52 -18.85 23.72 10.42
C PHE A 52 -17.42 23.21 10.32
N THR A 53 -16.61 23.77 9.42
CA THR A 53 -15.19 23.46 9.33
C THR A 53 -14.34 24.70 9.64
N TYR A 54 -13.36 24.57 10.53
CA TYR A 54 -12.41 25.63 10.85
C TYR A 54 -11.13 25.44 10.04
N SER A 55 -10.81 26.42 9.20
CA SER A 55 -9.61 26.43 8.36
C SER A 55 -9.14 27.87 8.15
N ARG A 56 -7.82 28.10 8.12
CA ARG A 56 -7.23 29.44 7.87
C ARG A 56 -7.83 30.55 8.75
N ASN A 57 -8.01 30.26 10.04
CA ASN A 57 -8.63 31.16 11.02
C ASN A 57 -10.07 31.60 10.70
N LYS A 58 -10.79 30.81 9.90
CA LYS A 58 -12.17 31.08 9.51
C LYS A 58 -13.02 29.83 9.64
N TRP A 59 -14.27 30.02 10.04
CA TRP A 59 -15.31 28.99 10.00
C TRP A 59 -16.02 29.01 8.65
N PHE A 60 -16.18 27.83 8.06
CA PHE A 60 -16.98 27.58 6.86
C PHE A 60 -18.20 26.77 7.28
N LYS A 61 -19.39 27.21 6.86
CA LYS A 61 -20.67 26.58 7.18
C LYS A 61 -21.18 25.82 5.96
N TYR A 62 -21.57 24.57 6.17
CA TYR A 62 -22.25 23.70 5.21
C TYR A 62 -23.65 23.44 5.76
N SER A 63 -24.63 24.16 5.24
CA SER A 63 -26.00 24.08 5.72
C SER A 63 -26.73 22.93 5.05
N THR A 64 -27.64 22.28 5.78
CA THR A 64 -28.54 21.31 5.17
C THR A 64 -29.51 22.00 4.21
N THR A 65 -29.69 21.39 3.05
CA THR A 65 -30.64 21.85 2.01
C THR A 65 -32.09 21.49 2.32
N ASN A 66 -32.33 20.63 3.31
CA ASN A 66 -33.66 20.12 3.69
C ASN A 66 -34.43 21.04 4.67
N GLY A 67 -33.92 22.24 4.97
CA GLY A 67 -34.65 23.30 5.70
C GLY A 67 -34.98 23.04 7.17
N LYS A 68 -34.72 21.82 7.68
CA LYS A 68 -34.86 21.47 9.11
C LYS A 68 -33.49 21.43 9.75
N THR A 69 -32.99 22.58 10.19
CA THR A 69 -31.83 22.61 11.08
C THR A 69 -32.31 22.21 12.48
N ILE A 70 -31.85 21.07 12.96
CA ILE A 70 -31.92 20.77 14.39
C ILE A 70 -30.99 21.74 15.14
N ASP A 71 -31.22 21.99 16.43
CA ASP A 71 -30.35 22.82 17.31
C ASP A 71 -28.98 22.17 17.59
N SER A 72 -28.45 21.41 16.64
CA SER A 72 -27.22 20.63 16.77
C SER A 72 -26.45 20.70 15.47
N ALA A 73 -25.13 20.87 15.59
CA ALA A 73 -24.23 21.01 14.48
C ALA A 73 -22.96 20.21 14.72
N ILE A 74 -22.32 19.78 13.63
CA ILE A 74 -21.04 19.08 13.67
C ILE A 74 -19.94 20.11 13.46
N TYR A 75 -18.94 20.12 14.34
CA TYR A 75 -17.80 21.03 14.24
C TYR A 75 -16.53 20.24 13.96
N LEU A 76 -15.80 20.64 12.91
CA LEU A 76 -14.56 20.02 12.46
C LEU A 76 -13.45 21.07 12.37
N LYS A 77 -12.21 20.66 12.66
CA LYS A 77 -11.01 21.47 12.47
C LYS A 77 -10.17 20.87 11.35
N HIS A 78 -9.90 21.65 10.31
CA HIS A 78 -9.04 21.25 9.21
C HIS A 78 -7.58 21.56 9.54
N CYS A 79 -6.80 20.51 9.80
CA CYS A 79 -5.39 20.54 10.18
C CYS A 79 -4.50 20.15 8.99
N ASN A 80 -3.40 20.87 8.80
CA ASN A 80 -2.33 20.54 7.85
C ASN A 80 -2.81 20.27 6.41
N ALA A 81 -3.91 20.91 5.99
CA ALA A 81 -4.53 20.74 4.67
C ALA A 81 -4.92 19.29 4.29
N SER A 82 -5.01 18.38 5.27
CA SER A 82 -5.09 16.93 5.02
C SER A 82 -5.81 16.12 6.09
N HIS A 83 -6.13 16.73 7.23
CA HIS A 83 -6.67 16.02 8.38
C HIS A 83 -7.83 16.80 9.00
N TYR A 84 -8.91 16.11 9.34
CA TYR A 84 -10.04 16.69 10.08
C TYR A 84 -10.07 16.12 11.49
N GLU A 85 -10.11 17.02 12.48
CA GLU A 85 -10.36 16.66 13.89
C GLU A 85 -11.78 17.09 14.28
N VAL A 86 -12.46 16.29 15.10
CA VAL A 86 -13.75 16.66 15.67
C VAL A 86 -13.55 17.69 16.77
N VAL A 87 -14.32 18.78 16.72
CA VAL A 87 -14.30 19.85 17.73
C VAL A 87 -15.39 19.56 18.76
N THR A 88 -14.97 19.24 19.98
CA THR A 88 -15.88 18.92 21.09
C THR A 88 -16.17 20.10 22.01
N CYS A 89 -15.32 21.13 21.98
CA CYS A 89 -15.48 22.35 22.76
C CYS A 89 -14.68 23.50 22.13
N VAL A 90 -15.09 24.73 22.41
CA VAL A 90 -14.44 25.95 21.90
C VAL A 90 -13.95 26.80 23.08
N LYS A 91 -12.75 27.37 22.95
CA LYS A 91 -12.20 28.31 23.92
C LYS A 91 -12.80 29.69 23.68
N GLN A 92 -13.41 30.29 24.70
CA GLN A 92 -13.88 31.66 24.63
C GLN A 92 -12.68 32.63 24.65
N HIS A 93 -12.82 33.77 23.95
CA HIS A 93 -11.81 34.83 23.99
C HIS A 93 -11.67 35.33 25.44
N ASN A 94 -10.42 35.37 25.95
CA ASN A 94 -10.08 35.73 27.33
C ASN A 94 -10.49 34.75 28.46
N SER A 95 -10.83 33.50 28.15
CA SER A 95 -11.10 32.47 29.16
C SER A 95 -10.31 31.20 28.88
N ASP A 96 -9.70 30.60 29.91
CA ASP A 96 -9.09 29.27 29.82
C ASP A 96 -10.11 28.12 29.91
N GLN A 97 -11.41 28.45 30.04
CA GLN A 97 -12.46 27.45 30.06
C GLN A 97 -12.92 27.07 28.64
N CYS A 98 -13.06 25.76 28.41
CA CYS A 98 -13.64 25.24 27.18
C CYS A 98 -15.16 25.18 27.34
N THR A 99 -15.90 25.92 26.50
CA THR A 99 -17.35 25.83 26.46
C THR A 99 -17.73 24.56 25.70
N LYS A 100 -18.36 23.60 26.39
CA LYS A 100 -18.88 22.38 25.75
C LYS A 100 -20.07 22.74 24.88
N LEU A 101 -20.12 22.18 23.68
CA LEU A 101 -21.17 22.44 22.69
C LEU A 101 -22.47 21.62 22.95
N CYS A 102 -22.54 20.84 24.03
CA CYS A 102 -23.69 20.00 24.35
C CYS A 102 -24.29 20.39 25.71
N SER A 103 -25.53 20.90 25.69
CA SER A 103 -26.23 21.43 26.88
C SER A 103 -27.31 20.50 27.44
N LYS A 104 -27.57 19.34 26.82
CA LYS A 104 -28.58 18.39 27.32
C LYS A 104 -27.92 17.24 28.07
N SER A 105 -28.00 17.35 29.39
CA SER A 105 -27.73 16.31 30.37
C SER A 105 -28.66 15.11 30.13
N ASN A 106 -28.11 14.01 29.60
CA ASN A 106 -28.16 12.68 30.26
C ASN A 106 -27.82 11.50 29.33
N ASP A 107 -27.70 11.67 28.02
CA ASP A 107 -27.34 10.56 27.11
C ASP A 107 -26.17 10.92 26.18
N CYS A 108 -24.98 11.09 26.77
CA CYS A 108 -23.76 11.14 25.98
C CYS A 108 -23.11 9.74 26.02
N PRO A 109 -23.06 9.00 24.89
CA PRO A 109 -22.29 7.77 24.81
C PRO A 109 -20.85 8.08 25.23
N GLN A 110 -20.38 7.31 26.22
CA GLN A 110 -19.07 7.37 26.86
C GLN A 110 -18.08 8.33 26.19
N SER A 111 -17.74 9.38 26.94
CA SER A 111 -16.61 10.26 26.64
C SER A 111 -15.48 9.49 25.97
N HIS A 112 -15.24 9.74 24.68
CA HIS A 112 -13.91 9.49 24.15
C HIS A 112 -12.97 10.31 25.03
N GLN A 113 -12.16 9.64 25.84
CA GLN A 113 -11.15 10.29 26.65
C GLN A 113 -10.27 11.08 25.68
N ILE A 114 -10.51 12.39 25.62
CA ILE A 114 -9.57 13.32 25.02
C ILE A 114 -8.28 13.04 25.78
N ARG A 115 -7.26 12.51 25.07
CA ARG A 115 -5.94 12.30 25.65
C ARG A 115 -5.57 13.60 26.33
N SER A 116 -5.37 13.54 27.64
CA SER A 116 -5.03 14.72 28.44
C SER A 116 -3.89 15.47 27.77
N SER A 117 -3.82 16.78 27.98
CA SER A 117 -2.68 17.59 27.53
C SER A 117 -1.34 16.99 27.99
N SER A 118 -1.32 16.28 29.13
CA SER A 118 -0.18 15.49 29.59
C SER A 118 0.13 14.28 28.69
N SER A 119 -0.86 13.50 28.27
CA SER A 119 -0.67 12.34 27.37
C SER A 119 -0.19 12.76 25.97
N ARG A 120 -0.67 13.90 25.45
CA ARG A 120 -0.19 14.45 24.17
C ARG A 120 1.26 14.94 24.28
N ARG A 121 1.60 15.66 25.36
CA ARG A 121 2.98 16.09 25.65
C ARG A 121 3.93 14.90 25.83
N GLU A 122 3.47 13.81 26.42
CA GLU A 122 4.26 12.59 26.59
C GLU A 122 4.53 11.91 25.24
N LEU A 123 3.52 11.82 24.37
CA LEU A 123 3.70 11.28 23.02
C LEU A 123 4.68 12.14 22.21
N ASP A 124 4.55 13.47 22.27
CA ASP A 124 5.48 14.39 21.61
C ASP A 124 6.91 14.23 22.14
N ARG A 125 7.09 14.06 23.46
CA ARG A 125 8.39 13.76 24.05
C ARG A 125 8.96 12.43 23.53
N LYS A 126 8.15 11.38 23.47
CA LYS A 126 8.57 10.06 22.96
C LYS A 126 8.93 10.12 21.47
N ASN A 127 8.18 10.88 20.68
CA ASN A 127 8.47 11.08 19.25
C ASN A 127 9.78 11.87 19.06
N LYS A 128 9.97 12.98 19.78
CA LYS A 128 11.23 13.73 19.78
C LYS A 128 12.42 12.89 20.24
N GLN A 129 12.23 12.07 21.28
CA GLN A 129 13.26 11.14 21.73
C GLN A 129 13.62 10.12 20.65
N TYR A 130 12.62 9.58 19.95
CA TYR A 130 12.86 8.68 18.83
C TYR A 130 13.62 9.38 17.70
N GLU A 131 13.25 10.61 17.33
CA GLU A 131 13.93 11.38 16.27
C GLU A 131 15.38 11.74 16.62
N MET A 132 15.64 12.16 17.86
CA MET A 132 16.95 12.70 18.24
C MET A 132 17.93 11.67 18.82
N ASN A 133 17.46 10.51 19.29
CA ASN A 133 18.32 9.52 19.96
C ASN A 133 18.47 8.24 19.15
N LYS A 134 19.59 8.13 18.43
CA LYS A 134 19.92 6.95 17.62
C LYS A 134 20.04 5.66 18.43
N GLN A 135 20.64 5.70 19.62
CA GLN A 135 20.76 4.53 20.49
C GLN A 135 19.37 4.00 20.92
N PHE A 136 18.41 4.89 21.15
CA PHE A 136 17.05 4.51 21.47
C PHE A 136 16.33 3.86 20.28
N GLN A 137 16.53 4.39 19.06
CA GLN A 137 16.02 3.75 17.84
C GLN A 137 16.61 2.35 17.66
N ASP A 138 17.93 2.23 17.78
CA ASP A 138 18.65 0.96 17.62
C ASP A 138 18.21 -0.06 18.68
N ALA A 139 18.08 0.34 19.94
CA ALA A 139 17.57 -0.53 21.00
C ALA A 139 16.14 -1.03 20.71
N LYS A 140 15.27 -0.16 20.19
CA LYS A 140 13.90 -0.54 19.81
C LYS A 140 13.88 -1.49 18.61
N ASN A 141 14.68 -1.22 17.59
CA ASN A 141 14.83 -2.08 16.42
C ASN A 141 15.39 -3.45 16.81
N ASN A 142 16.43 -3.48 17.63
CA ASN A 142 17.05 -4.71 18.12
C ASN A 142 16.09 -5.56 18.94
N ARG A 143 15.23 -4.95 19.77
CA ARG A 143 14.14 -5.69 20.45
C ARG A 143 13.18 -6.34 19.46
N GLY A 144 12.83 -5.63 18.39
CA GLY A 144 11.99 -6.17 17.31
C GLY A 144 12.65 -7.34 16.57
N ILE A 145 13.93 -7.21 16.24
CA ILE A 145 14.73 -8.27 15.59
C ILE A 145 14.85 -9.49 16.50
N LYS A 146 15.18 -9.28 17.78
CA LYS A 146 15.26 -10.34 18.78
C LYS A 146 13.94 -11.11 18.87
N ARG A 147 12.82 -10.39 19.01
CA ARG A 147 11.48 -11.01 19.03
C ARG A 147 11.17 -11.76 17.73
N TYR A 148 11.54 -11.23 16.57
CA TYR A 148 11.34 -11.94 15.29
C TYR A 148 12.10 -13.27 15.21
N ASN A 149 13.26 -13.36 15.86
CA ASN A 149 14.07 -14.57 15.86
C ASN A 149 13.62 -15.58 16.92
N GLU A 150 13.16 -15.12 18.09
CA GLU A 150 12.84 -15.96 19.24
C GLU A 150 11.35 -16.36 19.33
N ASP A 151 10.42 -15.51 18.91
CA ASP A 151 8.97 -15.72 19.01
C ASP A 151 8.42 -16.21 17.66
N ALA A 152 8.15 -17.52 17.58
CA ALA A 152 7.64 -18.17 16.37
C ALA A 152 6.30 -17.60 15.90
N ASN A 153 5.40 -17.24 16.82
CA ASN A 153 4.08 -16.69 16.48
C ASN A 153 4.20 -15.26 15.93
N TYR A 154 5.04 -14.45 16.56
CA TYR A 154 5.36 -13.12 16.05
C TYR A 154 6.01 -13.20 14.66
N LYS A 155 6.99 -14.09 14.47
CA LYS A 155 7.63 -14.34 13.17
C LYS A 155 6.61 -14.73 12.09
N LYS A 156 5.71 -15.66 12.40
CA LYS A 156 4.64 -16.10 11.50
C LYS A 156 3.74 -14.94 11.09
N THR A 157 3.25 -14.17 12.06
CA THR A 157 2.37 -13.01 11.83
C THR A 157 3.03 -11.95 10.93
N ILE A 158 4.31 -11.67 11.17
CA ILE A 158 5.08 -10.71 10.35
C ILE A 158 5.24 -11.21 8.91
N LYS A 159 5.54 -12.50 8.72
CA LYS A 159 5.63 -13.10 7.37
C LYS A 159 4.30 -13.06 6.62
N GLU A 160 3.21 -13.45 7.28
CA GLU A 160 1.87 -13.41 6.69
C GLU A 160 1.48 -12.00 6.27
N ARG A 161 1.72 -11.00 7.14
CA ARG A 161 1.49 -9.59 6.80
C ARG A 161 2.33 -9.16 5.59
N SER A 162 3.59 -9.58 5.50
CA SER A 162 4.47 -9.27 4.36
C SER A 162 3.96 -9.89 3.05
N ILE A 163 3.51 -11.15 3.09
CA ILE A 163 2.95 -11.86 1.94
C ILE A 163 1.66 -11.17 1.48
N ASN A 164 0.75 -10.90 2.42
CA ASN A 164 -0.50 -10.21 2.12
C ASN A 164 -0.25 -8.84 1.51
N LYS A 165 0.69 -8.06 2.08
CA LYS A 165 1.04 -6.76 1.52
C LYS A 165 1.58 -6.88 0.09
N TYR A 166 2.44 -7.86 -0.20
CA TYR A 166 2.93 -8.08 -1.56
C TYR A 166 1.81 -8.48 -2.55
N ALA A 167 0.82 -9.24 -2.08
CA ALA A 167 -0.32 -9.65 -2.89
C ALA A 167 -1.26 -8.47 -3.19
N THR A 168 -1.61 -7.67 -2.16
CA THR A 168 -2.67 -6.65 -2.25
C THR A 168 -2.17 -5.27 -2.65
N ASP A 169 -0.95 -4.89 -2.28
CA ASP A 169 -0.38 -3.57 -2.55
C ASP A 169 0.53 -3.61 -3.79
N THR A 170 -0.02 -3.15 -4.91
CA THR A 170 0.68 -3.13 -6.21
C THR A 170 1.93 -2.26 -6.18
N GLN A 171 1.90 -1.11 -5.50
CA GLN A 171 3.06 -0.22 -5.42
C GLN A 171 4.18 -0.88 -4.61
N HIS A 172 3.85 -1.47 -3.46
CA HIS A 172 4.81 -2.22 -2.66
C HIS A 172 5.42 -3.37 -3.47
N ARG A 173 4.60 -4.14 -4.20
CA ARG A 173 5.07 -5.22 -5.06
C ARG A 173 6.03 -4.74 -6.14
N THR A 174 5.73 -3.63 -6.81
CA THR A 174 6.60 -3.03 -7.83
C THR A 174 7.94 -2.62 -7.22
N ASN A 175 7.93 -1.93 -6.09
CA ASN A 175 9.14 -1.49 -5.41
C ASN A 175 10.01 -2.67 -4.97
N VAL A 176 9.41 -3.75 -4.45
CA VAL A 176 10.13 -4.97 -4.08
C VAL A 176 10.77 -5.64 -5.30
N LYS A 177 10.06 -5.73 -6.42
CA LYS A 177 10.62 -6.28 -7.67
C LYS A 177 11.78 -5.44 -8.19
N GLN A 178 11.62 -4.12 -8.21
CA GLN A 178 12.66 -3.19 -8.66
C GLN A 178 13.90 -3.29 -7.78
N TYR A 179 13.73 -3.25 -6.46
CA TYR A 179 14.84 -3.40 -5.51
C TYR A 179 15.56 -4.74 -5.70
N SER A 180 14.83 -5.84 -5.86
CA SER A 180 15.41 -7.16 -6.11
C SER A 180 16.22 -7.21 -7.41
N ALA A 181 15.71 -6.59 -8.48
CA ALA A 181 16.41 -6.53 -9.77
C ALA A 181 17.69 -5.68 -9.66
N GLN A 182 17.60 -4.52 -9.01
CA GLN A 182 18.75 -3.64 -8.76
C GLN A 182 19.81 -4.35 -7.94
N LYS A 183 19.42 -4.99 -6.84
CA LYS A 183 20.34 -5.73 -5.98
C LYS A 183 21.03 -6.86 -6.74
N TYR A 184 20.30 -7.60 -7.58
CA TYR A 184 20.91 -8.64 -8.41
C TYR A 184 21.92 -8.08 -9.42
N ALA A 185 21.71 -6.87 -9.92
CA ALA A 185 22.61 -6.22 -10.87
C ALA A 185 23.87 -5.64 -10.20
N THR A 186 23.77 -5.17 -8.97
CA THR A 186 24.85 -4.41 -8.30
C THR A 186 25.61 -5.20 -7.23
N ASP A 187 24.98 -6.19 -6.60
CA ASP A 187 25.58 -6.98 -5.53
C ASP A 187 26.02 -8.35 -6.07
N ALA A 188 27.32 -8.49 -6.32
CA ALA A 188 27.91 -9.71 -6.88
C ALA A 188 27.71 -10.94 -5.97
N GLN A 189 27.75 -10.75 -4.65
CA GLN A 189 27.55 -11.84 -3.70
C GLN A 189 26.09 -12.31 -3.73
N HIS A 190 25.15 -11.37 -3.72
CA HIS A 190 23.73 -11.70 -3.88
C HIS A 190 23.46 -12.40 -5.22
N GLN A 191 24.06 -11.92 -6.31
CA GLN A 191 23.94 -12.53 -7.63
C GLN A 191 24.43 -13.98 -7.65
N ALA A 192 25.61 -14.24 -7.08
CA ALA A 192 26.19 -15.57 -6.98
C ALA A 192 25.29 -16.51 -6.16
N ASN A 193 24.82 -16.07 -5.00
CA ASN A 193 23.93 -16.84 -4.15
C ASN A 193 22.61 -17.22 -4.86
N VAL A 194 22.02 -16.28 -5.61
CA VAL A 194 20.80 -16.54 -6.39
C VAL A 194 21.06 -17.57 -7.50
N LYS A 195 22.20 -17.47 -8.21
CA LYS A 195 22.57 -18.47 -9.24
C LYS A 195 22.77 -19.86 -8.63
N GLN A 196 23.50 -19.93 -7.52
CA GLN A 196 23.74 -21.18 -6.81
C GLN A 196 22.44 -21.81 -6.31
N TYR A 197 21.57 -21.03 -5.67
CA TYR A 197 20.26 -21.51 -5.21
C TYR A 197 19.41 -22.04 -6.36
N SER A 198 19.39 -21.35 -7.50
CA SER A 198 18.66 -21.78 -8.70
C SER A 198 19.16 -23.14 -9.22
N GLN A 199 20.48 -23.31 -9.30
CA GLN A 199 21.11 -24.58 -9.72
C GLN A 199 20.79 -25.71 -8.75
N GLN A 200 20.92 -25.46 -7.43
CA GLN A 200 20.60 -26.44 -6.41
C GLN A 200 19.14 -26.86 -6.47
N LYS A 201 18.22 -25.88 -6.60
CA LYS A 201 16.79 -26.16 -6.70
C LYS A 201 16.47 -26.99 -7.95
N TYR A 202 17.07 -26.68 -9.09
CA TYR A 202 16.89 -27.48 -10.30
C TYR A 202 17.42 -28.92 -10.15
N ALA A 203 18.47 -29.13 -9.35
CA ALA A 203 19.03 -30.44 -9.09
C ALA A 203 18.20 -31.27 -8.10
N THR A 204 17.57 -30.64 -7.10
CA THR A 204 16.91 -31.35 -5.99
C THR A 204 15.39 -31.36 -6.04
N ASP A 205 14.76 -30.40 -6.69
CA ASP A 205 13.30 -30.28 -6.79
C ASP A 205 12.82 -30.76 -8.17
N ALA A 206 12.33 -32.00 -8.23
CA ALA A 206 11.87 -32.63 -9.45
C ALA A 206 10.73 -31.86 -10.14
N GLN A 207 9.81 -31.25 -9.36
CA GLN A 207 8.70 -30.48 -9.90
C GLN A 207 9.22 -29.18 -10.53
N HIS A 208 10.14 -28.49 -9.85
CA HIS A 208 10.78 -27.32 -10.42
C HIS A 208 11.56 -27.66 -11.69
N GLN A 209 12.28 -28.78 -11.69
CA GLN A 209 13.03 -29.25 -12.86
C GLN A 209 12.11 -29.51 -14.06
N ALA A 210 11.00 -30.21 -13.86
CA ALA A 210 10.02 -30.50 -14.91
C ALA A 210 9.42 -29.21 -15.49
N ASN A 211 9.01 -28.28 -14.62
CA ASN A 211 8.47 -26.99 -15.03
C ASN A 211 9.48 -26.17 -15.86
N VAL A 212 10.76 -26.17 -15.48
CA VAL A 212 11.81 -25.47 -16.23
C VAL A 212 12.03 -26.11 -17.61
N LYS A 213 12.05 -27.44 -17.71
CA LYS A 213 12.16 -28.16 -18.98
C LYS A 213 10.97 -27.85 -19.89
N GLN A 214 9.76 -27.91 -19.36
CA GLN A 214 8.53 -27.59 -20.09
C GLN A 214 8.54 -26.15 -20.60
N TYR A 215 8.86 -25.18 -19.73
CA TYR A 215 8.96 -23.77 -20.13
C TYR A 215 10.01 -23.57 -21.24
N SER A 216 11.17 -24.23 -21.14
CA SER A 216 12.21 -24.15 -22.18
C SER A 216 11.72 -24.68 -23.54
N GLN A 217 10.99 -25.81 -23.54
CA GLN A 217 10.43 -26.38 -24.77
C GLN A 217 9.37 -25.46 -25.38
N GLN A 218 8.45 -24.95 -24.55
CA GLN A 218 7.41 -24.00 -25.00
C GLN A 218 8.04 -22.74 -25.58
N LYS A 219 9.01 -22.15 -24.89
CA LYS A 219 9.70 -20.95 -25.37
C LYS A 219 10.41 -21.20 -26.70
N TYR A 220 11.06 -22.35 -26.88
CA TYR A 220 11.66 -22.71 -28.16
C TYR A 220 10.62 -22.88 -29.29
N ALA A 221 9.42 -23.36 -28.97
CA ALA A 221 8.34 -23.52 -29.94
C ALA A 221 7.68 -22.18 -30.34
N THR A 222 7.54 -21.25 -29.39
CA THR A 222 6.73 -20.03 -29.60
C THR A 222 7.54 -18.76 -29.86
N ASP A 223 8.79 -18.68 -29.39
CA ASP A 223 9.64 -17.49 -29.52
C ASP A 223 10.67 -17.70 -30.64
N ALA A 224 10.40 -17.15 -31.82
CA ALA A 224 11.23 -17.28 -33.01
C ALA A 224 12.66 -16.72 -32.80
N GLN A 225 12.82 -15.64 -32.03
CA GLN A 225 14.13 -15.06 -31.75
C GLN A 225 14.95 -15.98 -30.84
N HIS A 226 14.32 -16.53 -29.80
CA HIS A 226 14.96 -17.51 -28.94
C HIS A 226 15.33 -18.78 -29.73
N GLN A 227 14.42 -19.27 -30.56
CA GLN A 227 14.65 -20.45 -31.39
C GLN A 227 15.86 -20.27 -32.32
N ALA A 228 15.94 -19.13 -33.01
CA ALA A 228 17.04 -18.80 -33.91
C ALA A 228 18.39 -18.77 -33.16
N LYS A 229 18.44 -18.10 -32.00
CA LYS A 229 19.65 -18.06 -31.16
C LYS A 229 20.11 -19.44 -30.70
N VAL A 230 19.16 -20.30 -30.30
CA VAL A 230 19.47 -21.68 -29.88
C VAL A 230 19.99 -22.51 -31.05
N LYS A 231 19.39 -22.40 -32.25
CA LYS A 231 19.89 -23.08 -33.47
C LYS A 231 21.31 -22.62 -33.82
N GLN A 232 21.55 -21.32 -33.81
CA GLN A 232 22.87 -20.75 -34.08
C GLN A 232 23.93 -21.24 -33.07
N TYR A 233 23.61 -21.18 -31.77
CA TYR A 233 24.52 -21.69 -30.74
C TYR A 233 24.82 -23.18 -30.92
N SER A 234 23.80 -24.00 -31.23
CA SER A 234 23.98 -25.43 -31.49
C SER A 234 24.89 -25.70 -32.69
N GLN A 235 24.76 -24.92 -33.76
CA GLN A 235 25.63 -25.02 -34.94
C GLN A 235 27.07 -24.62 -34.60
N GLN A 236 27.27 -23.51 -33.90
CA GLN A 236 28.59 -23.06 -33.45
C GLN A 236 29.26 -24.08 -32.54
N LYS A 237 28.53 -24.60 -31.54
CA LYS A 237 29.05 -25.63 -30.63
C LYS A 237 29.42 -26.89 -31.40
N TYR A 238 28.58 -27.33 -32.34
CA TYR A 238 28.94 -28.44 -33.20
C TYR A 238 30.17 -28.11 -34.06
N ALA A 239 30.40 -26.88 -34.51
CA ALA A 239 31.60 -26.56 -35.30
C ALA A 239 32.90 -26.52 -34.48
N THR A 240 32.83 -26.09 -33.21
CA THR A 240 34.03 -25.77 -32.41
C THR A 240 34.37 -26.78 -31.32
N ASP A 241 33.44 -27.64 -30.91
CA ASP A 241 33.62 -28.60 -29.82
C ASP A 241 33.70 -30.03 -30.38
N ALA A 242 34.93 -30.54 -30.53
CA ALA A 242 35.21 -31.88 -31.07
C ALA A 242 34.58 -33.01 -30.22
N GLN A 243 34.50 -32.84 -28.90
CA GLN A 243 33.88 -33.81 -28.01
C GLN A 243 32.36 -33.84 -28.20
N HIS A 244 31.74 -32.67 -28.36
CA HIS A 244 30.32 -32.58 -28.69
C HIS A 244 30.00 -33.17 -30.07
N GLN A 245 30.84 -32.94 -31.09
CA GLN A 245 30.71 -33.57 -32.41
C GLN A 245 30.74 -35.10 -32.32
N ALA A 246 31.75 -35.66 -31.66
CA ALA A 246 31.92 -37.10 -31.51
C ALA A 246 30.72 -37.75 -30.80
N ASN A 247 30.23 -37.12 -29.73
CA ASN A 247 29.04 -37.59 -29.02
C ASN A 247 27.80 -37.59 -29.94
N MET A 248 27.57 -36.51 -30.69
CA MET A 248 26.42 -36.42 -31.60
C MET A 248 26.48 -37.44 -32.75
N GLN A 249 27.67 -37.70 -33.30
CA GLN A 249 27.87 -38.74 -34.32
C GLN A 249 27.62 -40.14 -33.75
N THR A 250 28.07 -40.41 -32.51
CA THR A 250 27.85 -41.68 -31.81
C THR A 250 26.36 -41.92 -31.55
N THR A 251 25.64 -40.92 -31.04
CA THR A 251 24.19 -41.02 -30.82
C THR A 251 23.43 -41.28 -32.11
N ARG A 252 23.82 -40.63 -33.22
CA ARG A 252 23.20 -40.86 -34.54
C ARG A 252 23.46 -42.28 -35.08
N LYS A 253 24.62 -42.88 -34.81
CA LYS A 253 24.92 -44.27 -35.19
C LYS A 253 24.08 -45.24 -34.36
N LEU A 254 23.98 -45.02 -33.05
CA LEU A 254 23.15 -45.84 -32.15
C LEU A 254 21.66 -45.77 -32.51
N SER A 255 21.13 -44.59 -32.84
CA SER A 255 19.71 -44.45 -33.23
C SER A 255 19.37 -45.11 -34.57
N LYS A 256 20.35 -45.22 -35.48
CA LYS A 256 20.19 -45.93 -36.76
C LYS A 256 20.26 -47.46 -36.61
N ASN A 257 20.87 -47.96 -35.54
CA ASN A 257 20.98 -49.38 -35.26
C ASN A 257 19.82 -49.90 -34.38
N ALA A 258 19.01 -49.00 -33.82
CA ALA A 258 17.87 -49.31 -32.95
C ALA A 258 16.50 -49.16 -33.64
N ALA A 259 16.48 -48.80 -34.92
CA ALA A 259 15.31 -48.72 -35.79
C ALA A 259 15.45 -49.76 -36.90
#